data_AF-A0A6A3MIH8-F1
#
_entry.id   AF-A0A6A3MIH8-F1
#
_cell.length_a   1.000
_cell.length_b   1.000
_cell.length_c   1.000
_cell.angle_alpha   90.00
_cell.angle_beta   90.00
_cell.angle_gamma   90.00
#
_symmetry.space_group_name_H-M   'P 1'
#
loop_
_entity.id
_entity.type
_entity.pdbx_description
1 polymer ?
#
loop_
_entity_poly.entity_id
_entity_poly.type
_entity_poly.pdbx_seq_one_letter_code
_entity_poly.pdbx_strand_id
1 'polypeptide(L)'
;MNDHVPDVEKMFVDRLAMDTSEKGVHARVANYFIAFDKLVEDNGWATWVVPNLAPVVLKVDIQRLASVTHPHVKQDDIALYELIVKRASLQQHYHQIQSDVKRPGSEKAKTAGLKEKTPTNPKGPVTPPTSGCLVCKGSHWVKDCPTASQEQKAAALQAARDRKKDRIECVRAVREAAATGDSRRLWINGVLDVPFCPDTGADSNIISKTLVDELLGLSVAVELRQL
;
A
#
# COMPACT_ATOMS: atom_id res chain seq x y z
N MET A 1 22.36 5.49 -10.29
CA MET A 1 23.09 6.16 -9.21
C MET A 1 22.09 6.98 -8.42
N ASN A 2 21.90 6.70 -7.13
CA ASN A 2 21.24 7.63 -6.20
C ASN A 2 22.34 8.55 -5.70
N ASP A 3 22.57 9.66 -6.39
CA ASP A 3 23.64 10.57 -6.04
C ASP A 3 23.23 11.44 -4.85
N HIS A 4 23.88 11.14 -3.72
CA HIS A 4 24.04 11.95 -2.51
C HIS A 4 22.74 12.36 -1.80
N VAL A 5 22.35 11.52 -0.82
CA VAL A 5 21.68 12.02 0.37
C VAL A 5 22.61 13.06 1.02
N PRO A 6 22.17 14.30 1.26
CA PRO A 6 23.00 15.31 1.90
C PRO A 6 23.43 14.84 3.30
N ASP A 7 24.62 15.25 3.72
CA ASP A 7 25.14 14.95 5.05
C ASP A 7 24.34 15.74 6.10
N VAL A 8 23.32 15.07 6.64
CA VAL A 8 22.38 15.60 7.63
C VAL A 8 23.14 16.01 8.90
N GLU A 9 24.15 15.23 9.30
CA GLU A 9 24.94 15.50 10.49
C GLU A 9 25.72 16.81 10.36
N LYS A 10 26.37 17.02 9.21
CA LYS A 10 27.04 18.29 8.91
C LYS A 10 26.08 19.49 8.91
N MET A 11 24.86 19.33 8.37
CA MET A 11 23.88 20.44 8.35
C MET A 11 23.44 20.87 9.76
N PHE A 12 23.23 19.92 10.66
CA PHE A 12 22.91 20.23 12.06
C PHE A 12 24.09 20.90 12.78
N VAL A 13 25.32 20.40 12.56
CA VAL A 13 26.52 21.00 13.17
C VAL A 13 26.75 22.44 12.69
N ASP A 14 26.57 22.71 11.40
CA ASP A 14 26.82 24.03 10.82
C ASP A 14 25.73 25.07 11.16
N ARG A 15 24.47 24.63 11.29
CA ARG A 15 23.30 25.53 11.37
C ARG A 15 22.54 25.51 12.69
N LEU A 16 22.84 24.58 13.59
CA LEU A 16 22.14 24.44 14.86
C LEU A 16 23.13 24.44 16.03
N ALA A 17 23.43 25.64 16.53
CA ALA A 17 24.27 25.85 17.71
C ALA A 17 23.49 26.52 18.84
N MET A 18 23.72 26.08 20.07
CA MET A 18 23.09 26.67 21.25
C MET A 18 23.73 28.03 21.58
N ASP A 19 22.91 29.08 21.66
CA ASP A 19 23.39 30.42 22.01
C ASP A 19 23.78 30.49 23.50
N THR A 20 25.08 30.50 23.76
CA THR A 20 25.62 30.58 25.12
C THR A 20 25.61 32.01 25.69
N SER A 21 25.38 33.03 24.85
CA SER A 21 25.28 34.43 25.28
C SER A 21 23.94 34.76 25.95
N GLU A 22 22.89 33.98 25.67
CA GLU A 22 21.59 34.09 26.32
C GLU A 22 21.70 33.77 27.82
N LYS A 23 21.19 34.65 28.68
CA LYS A 23 21.33 34.50 30.14
C LYS A 23 20.31 33.52 30.70
N GLY A 24 19.12 33.43 30.10
CA GLY A 24 18.07 32.52 30.53
C GLY A 24 18.28 31.10 30.01
N VAL A 25 18.39 30.10 30.91
CA VAL A 25 18.51 28.68 30.50
C VAL A 25 17.29 28.22 29.71
N HIS A 26 16.08 28.55 30.17
CA HIS A 26 14.85 28.20 29.45
C HIS A 26 14.75 28.90 28.09
N ALA A 27 15.09 30.19 28.01
CA ALA A 27 15.07 30.94 26.76
C ALA A 27 16.08 30.37 25.75
N ARG A 28 17.30 30.05 26.20
CA ARG A 28 18.33 29.41 25.39
C ARG A 28 17.88 28.07 24.82
N VAL A 29 17.29 27.20 25.65
CA VAL A 29 16.80 25.89 25.21
C VAL A 29 15.62 26.06 24.26
N ALA A 30 14.66 26.94 24.57
CA ALA A 30 13.51 27.20 23.71
C ALA A 30 13.94 27.72 22.33
N ASN A 31 14.85 28.70 22.28
CA ASN A 31 15.38 29.25 21.03
C ASN A 31 16.11 28.19 20.20
N TYR A 32 16.81 27.25 20.84
CA TYR A 32 17.44 26.12 20.16
C TYR A 32 16.40 25.22 19.47
N PHE A 33 15.32 24.85 20.16
CA PHE A 33 14.25 24.04 19.56
C PHE A 33 13.51 24.78 18.45
N ILE A 34 13.24 26.08 18.61
CA ILE A 34 12.66 26.91 17.55
C ILE A 34 13.57 26.96 16.32
N ALA A 35 14.89 27.10 16.52
CA ALA A 35 15.86 27.08 15.43
C ALA A 35 15.93 25.71 14.73
N PHE A 36 15.78 24.61 15.49
CA PHE A 36 15.67 23.26 14.95
C PHE A 36 14.42 23.11 14.09
N ASP A 37 13.24 23.46 14.62
CA ASP A 37 11.97 23.33 13.90
C ASP A 37 12.02 24.14 12.61
N LYS A 38 12.51 25.37 12.68
CA LYS A 38 12.71 26.22 11.50
C LYS A 38 13.70 25.62 10.50
N LEU A 39 14.79 25.02 10.96
CA LEU A 39 15.76 24.35 10.09
C LEU A 39 15.13 23.15 9.36
N VAL A 40 14.30 22.38 10.05
CA VAL A 40 13.56 21.25 9.49
C VAL A 40 12.52 21.73 8.48
N GLU A 41 11.79 22.80 8.78
CA GLU A 41 10.82 23.40 7.86
C GLU A 41 11.49 23.99 6.60
N ASP A 42 12.57 24.77 6.76
CA ASP A 42 13.29 25.42 5.66
C ASP A 42 13.93 24.41 4.70
N ASN A 43 14.35 23.25 5.22
CA ASN A 43 15.05 22.21 4.46
C ASN A 43 14.20 20.96 4.23
N GLY A 44 12.89 21.03 4.44
CA GLY A 44 11.96 19.89 4.60
C GLY A 44 12.07 18.74 3.60
N TRP A 45 11.28 17.69 3.84
CA TRP A 45 11.37 16.39 3.17
C TRP A 45 11.39 16.48 1.62
N ALA A 46 10.70 17.46 1.04
CA ALA A 46 10.70 17.71 -0.40
C ALA A 46 12.09 18.01 -0.97
N THR A 47 12.92 18.76 -0.24
CA THR A 47 14.28 19.14 -0.66
C THR A 47 15.19 17.92 -0.73
N TRP A 48 14.96 16.90 0.10
CA TRP A 48 15.83 15.72 0.15
C TRP A 48 15.29 14.54 -0.65
N VAL A 49 14.00 14.26 -0.55
CA VAL A 49 13.42 13.06 -1.16
C VAL A 49 13.08 13.24 -2.62
N VAL A 50 12.51 14.37 -3.04
CA VAL A 50 12.14 14.55 -4.45
C VAL A 50 13.34 14.42 -5.39
N PRO A 51 14.52 15.01 -5.11
CA PRO A 51 15.70 14.82 -5.96
C PRO A 51 16.24 13.39 -5.99
N ASN A 52 16.00 12.61 -4.94
CA ASN A 52 16.50 11.24 -4.78
C ASN A 52 15.46 10.17 -5.16
N LEU A 53 14.28 10.56 -5.63
CA LEU A 53 13.26 9.62 -6.08
C LEU A 53 13.71 8.85 -7.33
N ALA A 54 13.54 7.54 -7.27
CA ALA A 54 13.61 6.64 -8.41
C ALA A 54 12.27 5.93 -8.60
N PRO A 55 11.82 5.66 -9.83
CA PRO A 55 12.49 5.95 -11.12
C PRO A 55 12.46 7.44 -11.53
N VAL A 56 13.34 7.85 -12.46
CA VAL A 56 13.49 9.25 -12.91
C VAL A 56 12.16 9.87 -13.38
N VAL A 57 11.30 9.08 -14.03
CA VAL A 57 9.98 9.52 -14.48
C VAL A 57 9.09 9.97 -13.31
N LEU A 58 9.13 9.24 -12.19
CA LEU A 58 8.38 9.59 -10.98
C LEU A 58 8.92 10.89 -10.39
N LYS A 59 10.24 11.04 -10.29
CA LYS A 59 10.90 12.26 -9.83
C LYS A 59 10.44 13.49 -10.61
N VAL A 60 10.48 13.42 -11.95
CA VAL A 60 10.09 14.55 -12.81
C VAL A 60 8.61 14.90 -12.64
N ASP A 61 7.72 13.92 -12.57
CA ASP A 61 6.29 14.21 -12.38
C ASP A 61 6.01 14.83 -11.01
N ILE A 62 6.59 14.28 -9.94
CA ILE A 62 6.47 14.83 -8.58
C ILE A 62 7.04 16.25 -8.51
N GLN A 63 8.21 16.50 -9.09
CA GLN A 63 8.82 17.84 -9.10
C GLN A 63 7.94 18.85 -9.84
N ARG A 64 7.36 18.47 -10.98
CA ARG A 64 6.41 19.30 -11.73
C ARG A 64 5.14 19.56 -10.93
N LEU A 65 4.55 18.53 -10.33
CA LEU A 65 3.33 18.64 -9.53
C LEU A 65 3.53 19.52 -8.29
N ALA A 66 4.63 19.32 -7.56
CA ALA A 66 4.99 20.14 -6.41
C ALA A 66 5.28 21.59 -6.80
N SER A 67 5.69 21.86 -8.04
CA SER A 67 5.96 23.23 -8.50
C SER A 67 4.73 23.95 -9.06
N VAL A 68 3.80 23.23 -9.69
CA VAL A 68 2.71 23.84 -10.48
C VAL A 68 1.34 23.64 -9.85
N THR A 69 1.04 22.44 -9.34
CA THR A 69 -0.35 22.06 -8.99
C THR A 69 -0.54 21.87 -7.49
N HIS A 70 0.49 21.44 -6.77
CA HIS A 70 0.46 21.18 -5.34
C HIS A 70 1.64 21.85 -4.63
N PRO A 71 1.76 23.19 -4.61
CA PRO A 71 2.89 23.87 -3.96
C PRO A 71 3.06 23.57 -2.47
N HIS A 72 1.95 23.31 -1.77
CA HIS A 72 1.93 23.02 -0.32
C HIS A 72 2.72 21.77 0.06
N VAL A 73 2.89 20.79 -0.85
CA VAL A 73 3.65 19.56 -0.58
C VAL A 73 5.15 19.80 -0.37
N LYS A 74 5.64 21.04 -0.56
CA LYS A 74 7.01 21.41 -0.21
C LYS A 74 7.20 21.64 1.30
N GLN A 75 6.11 21.97 2.00
CA GLN A 75 6.09 22.31 3.42
C GLN A 75 5.33 21.27 4.25
N ASP A 76 4.43 20.52 3.63
CA ASP A 76 3.65 19.44 4.24
C ASP A 76 4.19 18.07 3.77
N ASP A 77 4.86 17.37 4.68
CA ASP A 77 5.49 16.08 4.46
C ASP A 77 4.47 14.94 4.31
N ILE A 78 3.33 15.04 4.98
CA ILE A 78 2.21 14.10 4.83
C ILE A 78 1.62 14.23 3.43
N ALA A 79 1.32 15.45 2.99
CA ALA A 79 0.78 15.69 1.65
C ALA A 79 1.79 15.27 0.54
N LEU A 80 3.09 15.46 0.77
CA LEU A 80 4.13 14.98 -0.13
C LEU A 80 4.14 13.45 -0.23
N TYR A 81 4.09 12.76 0.90
CA TYR A 81 4.03 11.30 0.94
C TYR A 81 2.81 10.77 0.18
N GLU A 82 1.62 11.32 0.45
CA GLU A 82 0.39 10.92 -0.23
C GLU A 82 0.47 11.14 -1.74
N LEU A 83 1.04 12.27 -2.18
CA LEU A 83 1.25 12.57 -3.60
C LEU A 83 2.20 11.56 -4.26
N ILE A 84 3.31 11.22 -3.60
CA ILE A 84 4.28 10.23 -4.09
C ILE A 84 3.63 8.86 -4.23
N VAL A 85 2.92 8.40 -3.19
CA VAL A 85 2.20 7.11 -3.21
C VAL A 85 1.18 7.06 -4.34
N LYS A 86 0.41 8.14 -4.53
CA LYS A 86 -0.58 8.23 -5.61
C LYS A 86 0.06 8.11 -6.99
N ARG A 87 1.16 8.83 -7.24
CA ARG A 87 1.84 8.81 -8.55
C ARG A 87 2.61 7.52 -8.81
N ALA A 88 3.28 6.98 -7.80
CA ALA A 88 3.96 5.68 -7.90
C ALA A 88 2.98 4.55 -8.20
N SER A 89 1.83 4.52 -7.51
CA SER A 89 0.77 3.52 -7.75
C SER A 89 0.22 3.60 -9.18
N LEU A 90 0.00 4.82 -9.68
CA LEU A 90 -0.47 5.05 -11.04
C LEU A 90 0.56 4.58 -12.07
N GLN A 91 1.85 4.90 -11.86
CA GLN A 91 2.93 4.45 -12.72
C GLN A 91 3.02 2.93 -12.74
N GLN A 92 2.94 2.27 -11.58
CA GLN A 92 2.93 0.81 -11.48
C GLN A 92 1.75 0.20 -12.23
N HIS A 93 0.56 0.79 -12.11
CA HIS A 93 -0.63 0.34 -12.84
C HIS A 93 -0.45 0.42 -14.36
N TYR A 94 0.09 1.53 -14.88
CA TYR A 94 0.39 1.64 -16.31
C TYR A 94 1.43 0.62 -16.79
N HIS A 95 2.49 0.39 -16.02
CA HIS A 95 3.47 -0.65 -16.35
C HIS A 95 2.84 -2.05 -16.39
N GLN A 96 1.94 -2.35 -15.46
CA GLN A 96 1.20 -3.62 -15.45
C GLN A 96 0.34 -3.77 -16.71
N ILE A 97 -0.48 -2.77 -17.05
CA ILE A 97 -1.32 -2.81 -18.26
C ILE A 97 -0.47 -2.94 -19.53
N GLN A 98 0.63 -2.19 -19.66
CA GLN A 98 1.50 -2.28 -20.82
C GLN A 98 2.13 -3.68 -20.95
N SER A 99 2.49 -4.31 -19.83
CA SER A 99 3.01 -5.68 -19.83
C SER A 99 1.95 -6.71 -20.26
N ASP A 100 0.67 -6.44 -19.98
CA ASP A 100 -0.45 -7.31 -20.34
C ASP A 100 -0.88 -7.12 -21.81
N VAL A 101 -0.84 -5.89 -22.33
CA VAL A 101 -1.14 -5.56 -23.75
C VAL A 101 -0.03 -6.03 -24.69
N LYS A 102 1.23 -6.05 -24.24
CA LYS A 102 2.37 -6.53 -25.03
C LYS A 102 2.47 -8.06 -25.11
N ARG A 103 1.51 -8.79 -24.53
CA ARG A 103 1.32 -10.23 -24.79
C ARG A 103 0.49 -10.36 -26.07
N PRO A 104 1.08 -10.72 -27.23
CA PRO A 104 0.29 -10.91 -28.45
C PRO A 104 -0.70 -12.06 -28.25
N GLY A 105 -1.97 -11.79 -28.52
CA GLY A 105 -3.06 -12.77 -28.45
C GLY A 105 -2.85 -13.91 -29.44
N SER A 106 -3.02 -15.14 -28.95
CA SER A 106 -3.21 -16.32 -29.78
C SER A 106 -4.66 -16.36 -30.28
N GLU A 107 -4.93 -15.77 -31.43
CA GLU A 107 -6.12 -16.06 -32.21
C GLU A 107 -5.69 -16.74 -33.52
N LYS A 108 -5.88 -18.06 -33.61
CA LYS A 108 -5.95 -18.78 -34.89
C LYS A 108 -6.96 -19.90 -34.79
N ALA A 109 -8.16 -19.64 -35.29
CA ALA A 109 -8.99 -20.67 -35.91
C ALA A 109 -8.75 -20.61 -37.43
N LYS A 110 -8.10 -21.64 -37.98
CA LYS A 110 -8.50 -22.42 -39.15
C LYS A 110 -7.36 -23.40 -39.51
N THR A 111 -7.67 -24.67 -39.27
CA THR A 111 -7.31 -25.88 -40.04
C THR A 111 -6.72 -25.59 -41.43
N ALA A 112 -5.72 -26.31 -41.96
CA ALA A 112 -5.22 -27.65 -41.69
C ALA A 112 -3.75 -27.78 -42.16
N GLY A 113 -2.99 -28.72 -41.56
CA GLY A 113 -1.72 -29.18 -42.15
C GLY A 113 -0.57 -29.49 -41.16
N LEU A 114 -0.73 -30.57 -40.39
CA LEU A 114 0.31 -31.51 -39.91
C LEU A 114 1.63 -30.99 -39.24
N LYS A 115 1.54 -30.87 -37.90
CA LYS A 115 2.50 -31.10 -36.79
C LYS A 115 3.96 -31.51 -37.13
N GLU A 116 4.97 -30.72 -36.76
CA GLU A 116 5.57 -30.44 -35.42
C GLU A 116 6.73 -31.38 -35.04
N LYS A 117 7.95 -30.83 -35.12
CA LYS A 117 9.06 -31.13 -34.19
C LYS A 117 9.70 -29.82 -33.75
N THR A 118 9.63 -29.56 -32.45
CA THR A 118 10.31 -28.51 -31.70
C THR A 118 11.84 -28.77 -31.69
N PRO A 119 12.65 -27.74 -31.44
CA PRO A 119 13.50 -27.83 -30.25
C PRO A 119 13.43 -26.59 -29.35
N THR A 120 13.63 -26.90 -28.09
CA THR A 120 13.50 -26.17 -26.83
C THR A 120 14.65 -25.21 -26.51
N ASN A 121 14.37 -24.14 -25.74
CA ASN A 121 15.27 -23.66 -24.67
C ASN A 121 14.45 -22.93 -23.56
N PRO A 122 14.92 -22.80 -22.31
CA PRO A 122 14.31 -23.49 -21.17
C PRO A 122 13.70 -22.52 -20.14
N LYS A 123 12.51 -22.85 -19.64
CA LYS A 123 11.96 -22.23 -18.42
C LYS A 123 12.46 -23.02 -17.21
N GLY A 124 13.01 -22.31 -16.23
CA GLY A 124 13.23 -22.86 -14.89
C GLY A 124 11.93 -23.40 -14.27
N PRO A 125 12.02 -24.18 -13.17
CA PRO A 125 10.91 -24.96 -12.67
C PRO A 125 9.78 -24.03 -12.20
N VAL A 126 8.65 -24.09 -12.90
CA VAL A 126 7.40 -23.46 -12.49
C VAL A 126 6.91 -24.26 -11.29
N THR A 127 7.16 -23.77 -10.08
CA THR A 127 6.64 -24.40 -8.88
C THR A 127 5.10 -24.36 -8.91
N PRO A 128 4.43 -25.46 -8.55
CA PRO A 128 2.97 -25.50 -8.48
C PRO A 128 2.45 -24.60 -7.34
N PRO A 129 1.18 -24.17 -7.38
CA PRO A 129 0.60 -23.34 -6.34
C PRO A 129 0.63 -24.05 -4.99
N THR A 130 1.08 -23.37 -3.92
CA THR A 130 1.10 -23.90 -2.55
C THR A 130 -0.31 -24.27 -2.05
N SER A 131 -1.35 -23.61 -2.56
CA SER A 131 -2.76 -23.88 -2.24
C SER A 131 -3.39 -25.02 -3.05
N GLY A 132 -2.63 -25.65 -3.95
CA GLY A 132 -3.10 -26.71 -4.84
C GLY A 132 -3.99 -26.22 -5.98
N CYS A 133 -4.30 -27.13 -6.90
CA CYS A 133 -5.17 -26.89 -8.05
C CYS A 133 -6.57 -26.45 -7.59
N LEU A 134 -7.11 -25.38 -8.19
CA LEU A 134 -8.44 -24.87 -7.82
C LEU A 134 -9.58 -25.85 -8.12
N VAL A 135 -9.35 -26.86 -8.96
CA VAL A 135 -10.36 -27.87 -9.32
C VAL A 135 -10.23 -29.13 -8.46
N CYS A 136 -9.06 -29.76 -8.44
CA CYS A 136 -8.87 -31.07 -7.80
C CYS A 136 -7.89 -31.07 -6.62
N LYS A 137 -7.41 -29.89 -6.19
CA LYS A 137 -6.45 -29.71 -5.08
C LYS A 137 -5.07 -30.35 -5.26
N GLY A 138 -4.77 -30.95 -6.42
CA GLY A 138 -3.45 -31.53 -6.71
C GLY A 138 -2.33 -30.48 -6.85
N SER A 139 -1.08 -30.91 -6.76
CA SER A 139 0.13 -30.07 -6.86
C SER A 139 0.45 -29.66 -8.31
N HIS A 140 -0.50 -29.03 -8.99
CA HIS A 140 -0.38 -28.53 -10.36
C HIS A 140 -1.26 -27.29 -10.58
N TRP A 141 -0.98 -26.55 -11.64
CA TRP A 141 -1.80 -25.42 -12.05
C TRP A 141 -3.10 -25.90 -12.70
N VAL A 142 -4.19 -25.13 -12.55
CA VAL A 142 -5.51 -25.47 -13.14
C VAL A 142 -5.42 -25.77 -14.64
N LYS A 143 -4.55 -25.07 -15.37
CA LYS A 143 -4.32 -25.28 -16.81
C LYS A 143 -3.88 -26.73 -17.11
N ASP A 144 -3.04 -27.27 -16.23
CA ASP A 144 -2.43 -28.59 -16.36
C ASP A 144 -3.21 -29.67 -15.61
N CYS A 145 -4.42 -29.35 -15.12
CA CYS A 145 -5.22 -30.31 -14.36
C CYS A 145 -5.63 -31.51 -15.22
N PRO A 146 -5.22 -32.74 -14.87
CA PRO A 146 -5.55 -33.94 -15.65
C PRO A 146 -6.99 -34.40 -15.42
N THR A 147 -7.59 -34.02 -14.30
CA THR A 147 -8.91 -34.47 -13.85
C THR A 147 -10.05 -33.55 -14.27
N ALA A 148 -9.73 -32.36 -14.80
CA ALA A 148 -10.72 -31.32 -15.11
C ALA A 148 -10.93 -31.17 -16.62
N SER A 149 -12.19 -31.04 -17.05
CA SER A 149 -12.53 -30.65 -18.41
C SER A 149 -12.10 -29.21 -18.70
N GLN A 150 -12.00 -28.84 -19.99
CA GLN A 150 -11.64 -27.48 -20.37
C GLN A 150 -12.64 -26.43 -19.83
N GLU A 151 -13.92 -26.78 -19.76
CA GLU A 151 -14.99 -25.95 -19.19
C GLU A 151 -14.82 -25.79 -17.68
N GLN A 152 -14.50 -26.87 -16.96
CA GLN A 152 -14.24 -26.81 -15.52
C GLN A 152 -13.00 -25.97 -15.20
N LYS A 153 -11.95 -26.07 -16.02
CA LYS A 153 -10.75 -25.22 -15.92
C LYS A 153 -11.08 -23.74 -16.16
N ALA A 154 -11.88 -23.45 -17.19
CA ALA A 154 -12.30 -22.08 -17.52
C ALA A 154 -13.17 -21.49 -16.41
N ALA A 155 -14.15 -22.25 -15.91
CA ALA A 155 -15.03 -21.84 -14.82
C ALA A 155 -14.26 -21.56 -13.53
N ALA A 156 -13.29 -22.42 -13.16
CA ALA A 156 -12.47 -22.21 -11.97
C ALA A 156 -11.58 -20.96 -12.08
N LEU A 157 -11.02 -20.69 -13.26
CA LEU A 157 -10.24 -19.47 -13.51
C LEU A 157 -11.13 -18.22 -13.51
N GLN A 158 -12.35 -18.31 -14.05
CA GLN A 158 -13.31 -17.22 -14.04
C GLN A 158 -13.78 -16.89 -12.62
N ALA A 159 -14.18 -17.90 -11.85
CA ALA A 159 -14.57 -17.73 -10.44
C ALA A 159 -13.43 -17.12 -9.60
N ALA A 160 -12.17 -17.46 -9.87
CA ALA A 160 -11.03 -16.85 -9.20
C ALA A 160 -10.85 -15.36 -9.56
N ARG A 161 -11.13 -14.97 -10.81
CA ARG A 161 -11.11 -13.57 -11.25
C ARG A 161 -12.26 -12.78 -10.63
N ASP A 162 -13.46 -13.36 -10.61
CA ASP A 162 -14.64 -12.73 -10.03
C ASP A 162 -14.44 -12.49 -8.52
N ARG A 163 -13.96 -13.51 -7.78
CA ARG A 163 -13.58 -13.34 -6.36
C ARG A 163 -12.54 -12.26 -6.13
N LYS A 164 -11.55 -12.15 -7.03
CA LYS A 164 -10.54 -11.08 -6.94
C LYS A 164 -11.15 -9.71 -7.19
N LYS A 165 -12.07 -9.60 -8.16
CA LYS A 165 -12.81 -8.37 -8.47
C LYS A 165 -13.69 -7.97 -7.28
N ASP A 166 -14.48 -8.89 -6.74
CA ASP A 166 -15.34 -8.66 -5.57
C ASP A 166 -14.52 -8.20 -4.37
N ARG A 167 -13.35 -8.81 -4.13
CA ARG A 167 -12.44 -8.39 -3.06
C ARG A 167 -11.92 -6.96 -3.27
N ILE A 168 -11.53 -6.61 -4.49
CA ILE A 168 -11.06 -5.25 -4.81
C ILE A 168 -12.20 -4.24 -4.62
N GLU A 169 -13.40 -4.58 -5.05
CA GLU A 169 -14.58 -3.73 -4.92
C GLU A 169 -14.98 -3.52 -3.46
N CYS A 170 -14.96 -4.58 -2.65
CA CYS A 170 -15.20 -4.50 -1.21
C CYS A 170 -14.15 -3.61 -0.51
N VAL A 171 -12.87 -3.79 -0.81
CA VAL A 171 -11.80 -2.94 -0.25
C VAL A 171 -11.96 -1.48 -0.65
N ARG A 172 -12.39 -1.20 -1.88
CA ARG A 172 -12.69 0.16 -2.35
C ARG A 172 -13.87 0.77 -1.58
N ALA A 173 -14.97 0.04 -1.45
CA ALA A 173 -16.15 0.50 -0.71
C ALA A 173 -15.81 0.82 0.76
N VAL A 174 -14.99 -0.03 1.40
CA VAL A 174 -14.48 0.20 2.77
C VAL A 174 -13.64 1.48 2.85
N ARG A 175 -12.74 1.72 1.88
CA ARG A 175 -11.93 2.96 1.83
C ARG A 175 -12.78 4.20 1.61
N GLU A 176 -13.78 4.13 0.74
CA GLU A 176 -14.72 5.23 0.49
C GLU A 176 -15.55 5.56 1.74
N ALA A 177 -16.06 4.54 2.44
CA ALA A 177 -16.76 4.72 3.71
C ALA A 177 -15.86 5.32 4.81
N ALA A 178 -14.57 5.00 4.81
CA ALA A 178 -13.60 5.58 5.76
C ALA A 178 -13.28 7.06 5.46
N ALA A 179 -13.44 7.51 4.20
CA ALA A 179 -13.14 8.87 3.76
C ALA A 179 -14.27 9.87 4.10
N THR A 180 -15.52 9.43 4.23
CA THR A 180 -16.67 10.28 4.60
C THR A 180 -16.75 10.62 6.09
N GLY A 181 -15.80 10.19 6.92
CA GLY A 181 -15.62 10.64 8.30
C GLY A 181 -16.62 10.11 9.33
N ASP A 182 -17.83 9.72 8.92
CA ASP A 182 -18.91 9.26 9.80
C ASP A 182 -18.91 7.72 10.03
N SER A 183 -18.29 6.96 9.11
CA SER A 183 -18.45 5.49 9.07
C SER A 183 -17.42 4.66 9.84
N ARG A 184 -16.55 5.29 10.65
CA ARG A 184 -15.54 4.58 11.47
C ARG A 184 -15.99 4.35 12.90
N ARG A 185 -17.29 4.43 13.16
CA ARG A 185 -17.90 4.20 14.46
C ARG A 185 -18.93 3.08 14.36
N LEU A 186 -18.93 2.17 15.31
CA LEU A 186 -19.93 1.11 15.42
C LEU A 186 -20.43 1.00 16.86
N TRP A 187 -21.66 0.54 17.00
CA TRP A 187 -22.28 0.30 18.29
C TRP A 187 -22.05 -1.15 18.71
N ILE A 188 -21.27 -1.38 19.75
CA ILE A 188 -21.19 -2.70 20.38
C ILE A 188 -22.46 -2.89 21.20
N ASN A 189 -23.24 -3.92 20.84
CA ASN A 189 -24.50 -4.29 21.49
C ASN A 189 -25.52 -3.13 21.61
N GLY A 190 -25.42 -2.10 20.76
CA GLY A 190 -26.30 -0.93 20.79
C GLY A 190 -26.07 0.03 21.97
N VAL A 191 -25.06 -0.22 22.81
CA VAL A 191 -24.83 0.57 24.05
C VAL A 191 -23.54 1.37 24.06
N LEU A 192 -22.52 0.93 23.31
CA LEU A 192 -21.21 1.57 23.32
C LEU A 192 -20.78 1.90 21.89
N ASP A 193 -20.65 3.19 21.61
CA ASP A 193 -20.16 3.70 20.35
C ASP A 193 -18.62 3.76 20.35
N VAL A 194 -18.00 2.92 19.50
CA VAL A 194 -16.54 2.74 19.47
C VAL A 194 -15.97 3.00 18.08
N PRO A 195 -14.74 3.54 18.00
CA PRO A 195 -14.02 3.59 16.74
C PRO A 195 -13.69 2.18 16.25
N PHE A 196 -13.88 1.93 14.96
CA PHE A 196 -13.61 0.66 14.30
C PHE A 196 -12.66 0.82 13.12
N CYS A 197 -11.75 -0.15 12.97
CA CYS A 197 -10.87 -0.27 11.83
C CYS A 197 -11.21 -1.55 11.05
N PRO A 198 -11.75 -1.46 9.82
CA PRO A 198 -12.02 -2.62 9.00
C PRO A 198 -10.70 -3.27 8.53
N ASP A 199 -10.40 -4.45 9.07
CA ASP A 199 -9.24 -5.26 8.71
C ASP A 199 -9.65 -6.55 8.01
N THR A 200 -9.53 -6.58 6.68
CA THR A 200 -9.85 -7.77 5.87
C THR A 200 -8.84 -8.93 6.02
N GLY A 201 -7.72 -8.71 6.72
CA GLY A 201 -6.72 -9.73 7.02
C GLY A 201 -6.90 -10.40 8.38
N ALA A 202 -7.83 -9.91 9.21
CA ALA A 202 -8.07 -10.46 10.54
C ALA A 202 -9.17 -11.53 10.51
N ASP A 203 -8.89 -12.68 11.12
CA ASP A 203 -9.89 -13.75 11.30
C ASP A 203 -10.83 -13.48 12.48
N SER A 204 -10.57 -12.44 13.27
CA SER A 204 -11.31 -12.10 14.49
C SER A 204 -11.29 -10.61 14.79
N ASN A 205 -12.35 -10.12 15.44
CA ASN A 205 -12.42 -8.75 15.93
C ASN A 205 -11.68 -8.62 17.26
N ILE A 206 -10.89 -7.56 17.41
CA ILE A 206 -10.11 -7.27 18.62
C ILE A 206 -10.64 -5.97 19.23
N ILE A 207 -10.94 -5.99 20.53
CA ILE A 207 -11.31 -4.82 21.32
C ILE A 207 -10.32 -4.64 22.47
N SER A 208 -10.01 -3.40 22.85
CA SER A 208 -9.10 -3.12 23.97
C SER A 208 -9.75 -3.48 25.30
N LYS A 209 -8.93 -3.80 26.31
CA LYS A 209 -9.43 -4.07 27.67
C LYS A 209 -10.22 -2.88 28.24
N THR A 210 -9.79 -1.65 27.94
CA THR A 210 -10.52 -0.44 28.35
C THR A 210 -11.96 -0.42 27.84
N LEU A 211 -12.18 -0.80 26.57
CA LEU A 211 -13.54 -0.89 26.01
C LEU A 211 -14.35 -2.04 26.62
N VAL A 212 -13.70 -3.14 27.00
CA VAL A 212 -14.34 -4.24 27.74
C VAL A 212 -14.81 -3.76 29.12
N ASP A 213 -13.96 -3.04 29.85
CA ASP A 213 -14.30 -2.51 31.17
C ASP A 213 -15.46 -1.51 31.07
N GLU A 214 -15.50 -0.66 30.03
CA GLU A 214 -16.64 0.22 29.73
C GLU A 214 -17.93 -0.56 29.43
N LEU A 215 -17.88 -1.63 28.64
CA LEU A 215 -19.04 -2.48 28.36
C LEU A 215 -19.60 -3.14 29.62
N LEU A 216 -18.72 -3.60 30.51
CA LEU A 216 -19.11 -4.16 31.81
C LEU A 216 -19.75 -3.09 32.70
N GLY A 217 -19.21 -1.86 32.69
CA GLY A 217 -19.77 -0.71 33.40
C GLY A 217 -21.17 -0.32 32.92
N LEU A 218 -21.49 -0.59 31.65
CA LEU A 218 -22.82 -0.36 31.05
C LEU A 218 -23.82 -1.52 31.28
N SER A 219 -23.50 -2.46 32.17
CA SER A 219 -24.34 -3.61 32.55
C SER A 219 -24.65 -4.60 31.42
N VAL A 220 -23.80 -4.67 30.41
CA VAL A 220 -23.89 -5.70 29.36
C VAL A 220 -23.35 -7.02 29.90
N ALA A 221 -24.11 -8.10 29.76
CA ALA A 221 -23.61 -9.45 30.01
C ALA A 221 -22.58 -9.81 28.92
N VAL A 222 -21.30 -9.71 29.23
CA VAL A 222 -20.18 -10.09 28.33
C VAL A 222 -19.50 -11.34 28.88
N GLU A 223 -19.47 -12.41 28.10
CA GLU A 223 -18.65 -13.59 28.42
C GLU A 223 -17.21 -13.35 27.99
N LEU A 224 -16.29 -13.26 28.97
CA LEU A 224 -14.87 -13.13 28.69
C LEU A 224 -14.23 -14.52 28.66
N ARG A 225 -13.70 -14.91 27.49
CA ARG A 225 -12.77 -16.04 27.38
C ARG A 225 -11.37 -15.50 27.21
N GLN A 226 -10.51 -15.82 28.17
CA GLN A 226 -9.09 -15.55 28.08
C GLN A 226 -8.49 -16.53 27.06
N LEU A 227 -7.87 -15.98 26.01
CA LEU A 227 -7.13 -16.76 25.01
C LEU A 227 -5.76 -17.17 25.57
#